data_AF-A0A955NVH8-F1
#
_entry.id   AF-A0A955NVH8-F1
#
_cell.length_a   1.000
_cell.length_b   1.000
_cell.length_c   1.000
_cell.angle_alpha   90.00
_cell.angle_beta   90.00
_cell.angle_gamma   90.00
#
_symmetry.space_group_name_H-M   'P 1'
#
loop_
_entity.id
_entity.type
_entity.pdbx_description
1 polymer ?
#
loop_
_entity_poly.entity_id
_entity_poly.type
_entity_poly.pdbx_seq_one_letter_code
_entity_poly.pdbx_strand_id
1 'polypeptide(L)'
;MKNAFFRLVFFLVLVPAVLFQLRHLSVPGGDSAWIVTLVERPLYFFFRAPLVVVFHKALWLLLNGWGWSAGDCVSLSSAFAGGVFFWGLFQVSTSWRLWVPFLFSCIPWIFFGHQETYPWPFALSVWVFVFLKRRLRGCCGPFPLYLFLLLATFAHPMAFMLWPGVIFAQRPWDREKLKPLLISIVITGLLLVVFLLFGKAGGLPQRKWVLPVFEVGRSLTRYPIFSWRHWMELGWFYLISMPVGAFLLFRFGFREWRGWIGGLNVTVLVTIAWSLIWHPGMGYNDWDLFSWPGLFVNLAGGIAWSRASDSPQEEKGVLDAPQNENPPPGIDPSGEFSSS
;
A
#
# COMPACT_ATOMS: atom_id res chain seq x y z
N MET A 1 -25.02 14.29 2.18
CA MET A 1 -25.27 12.98 1.55
C MET A 1 -25.04 12.96 0.04
N LYS A 2 -25.59 13.90 -0.74
CA LYS A 2 -25.41 13.95 -2.22
C LYS A 2 -23.95 13.84 -2.68
N ASN A 3 -23.03 14.61 -2.08
CA ASN A 3 -21.61 14.59 -2.44
C ASN A 3 -20.89 13.26 -2.15
N ALA A 4 -21.34 12.49 -1.15
CA ALA A 4 -20.75 11.20 -0.83
C ALA A 4 -21.17 10.13 -1.85
N PHE A 5 -22.43 10.14 -2.26
CA PHE A 5 -22.95 9.27 -3.30
C PHE A 5 -22.24 9.50 -4.64
N PHE A 6 -22.12 10.77 -5.08
CA PHE A 6 -21.42 11.09 -6.33
C PHE A 6 -19.95 10.63 -6.32
N ARG A 7 -19.24 10.81 -5.19
CA ARG A 7 -17.86 10.32 -5.05
C ARG A 7 -17.78 8.80 -5.14
N LEU A 8 -18.72 8.09 -4.51
CA LEU A 8 -18.78 6.63 -4.55
C LEU A 8 -19.03 6.14 -5.99
N VAL A 9 -20.00 6.71 -6.70
CA VAL A 9 -20.28 6.38 -8.11
C VAL A 9 -19.07 6.70 -8.98
N PHE A 10 -18.44 7.87 -8.79
CA PHE A 10 -17.27 8.26 -9.56
C PHE A 10 -16.13 7.24 -9.41
N PHE A 11 -15.74 6.91 -8.17
CA PHE A 11 -14.61 6.01 -7.95
C PHE A 11 -14.92 4.53 -8.14
N LEU A 12 -16.16 4.07 -7.93
CA LEU A 12 -16.50 2.65 -8.03
C LEU A 12 -17.15 2.26 -9.36
N VAL A 13 -17.52 3.22 -10.20
CA VAL A 13 -18.12 2.96 -11.52
C VAL A 13 -17.30 3.62 -12.62
N LEU A 14 -17.18 4.96 -12.59
CA LEU A 14 -16.54 5.69 -13.69
C LEU A 14 -15.04 5.40 -13.80
N VAL A 15 -14.31 5.43 -12.68
CA VAL A 15 -12.88 5.13 -12.68
C VAL A 15 -12.60 3.69 -13.16
N PRO A 16 -13.23 2.63 -12.61
CA PRO A 16 -13.08 1.28 -13.14
C PRO A 16 -13.44 1.15 -14.63
N ALA A 17 -14.51 1.80 -15.08
CA ALA A 17 -14.89 1.78 -16.50
C ALA A 17 -13.78 2.36 -17.38
N VAL A 18 -13.21 3.51 -17.01
CA VAL A 18 -12.08 4.12 -17.74
C VAL A 18 -10.86 3.21 -17.71
N LEU A 19 -10.45 2.71 -16.53
CA LEU A 19 -9.30 1.84 -16.37
C LEU A 19 -9.44 0.53 -17.19
N PHE A 20 -10.65 -0.01 -17.26
CA PHE A 20 -10.95 -1.18 -18.08
C PHE A 20 -10.85 -0.90 -19.59
N GLN A 21 -11.25 0.29 -20.05
CA GLN A 21 -11.05 0.68 -21.45
C GLN A 21 -9.57 0.87 -21.80
N LEU A 22 -8.76 1.30 -20.83
CA LEU A 22 -7.31 1.43 -20.97
C LEU A 22 -6.56 0.08 -20.96
N ARG A 23 -7.26 -1.07 -20.87
CA ARG A 23 -6.60 -2.39 -20.76
C ARG A 23 -5.69 -2.78 -21.92
N HIS A 24 -5.89 -2.17 -23.08
CA HIS A 24 -5.00 -2.35 -24.24
C HIS A 24 -3.60 -1.74 -24.03
N LEU A 25 -3.45 -0.86 -23.04
CA LEU A 25 -2.16 -0.28 -22.61
C LEU A 25 -1.48 -1.13 -21.51
N SER A 26 -2.15 -2.17 -21.02
CA SER A 26 -1.59 -3.05 -20.00
C SER A 26 -0.37 -3.79 -20.52
N VAL A 27 0.67 -3.85 -19.71
CA VAL A 27 1.85 -4.67 -20.00
C VAL A 27 1.61 -6.05 -19.39
N PRO A 28 1.68 -7.16 -20.15
CA PRO A 28 1.49 -8.49 -19.61
C PRO A 28 2.40 -8.76 -18.41
N GLY A 29 1.82 -9.31 -17.35
CA GLY A 29 2.55 -9.75 -16.17
C GLY A 29 3.14 -11.14 -16.41
N GLY A 30 4.05 -11.53 -15.53
CA GLY A 30 4.73 -12.81 -15.67
C GLY A 30 3.83 -14.04 -15.52
N ASP A 31 2.80 -13.95 -14.66
CA ASP A 31 1.84 -15.03 -14.39
C ASP A 31 0.49 -14.82 -15.11
N SER A 32 0.36 -13.85 -16.03
CA SER A 32 -0.94 -13.46 -16.58
C SER A 32 -1.73 -14.58 -17.27
N ALA A 33 -1.10 -15.31 -18.18
CA ALA A 33 -1.76 -16.43 -18.87
C ALA A 33 -2.18 -17.54 -17.88
N TRP A 34 -1.38 -17.75 -16.84
CA TRP A 34 -1.65 -18.74 -15.80
C TRP A 34 -2.85 -18.32 -14.94
N ILE A 35 -2.96 -17.05 -14.55
CA ILE A 35 -4.09 -16.52 -13.80
C ILE A 35 -5.40 -16.66 -14.58
N VAL A 36 -5.41 -16.30 -15.87
CA VAL A 36 -6.60 -16.47 -16.72
C VAL A 36 -7.04 -17.94 -16.76
N THR A 37 -6.08 -18.85 -17.00
CA THR A 37 -6.36 -20.30 -17.03
C THR A 37 -6.90 -20.80 -15.68
N LEU A 38 -6.40 -20.26 -14.57
CA LEU A 38 -6.84 -20.64 -13.22
C LEU A 38 -8.31 -20.29 -12.97
N VAL A 39 -8.75 -19.14 -13.48
CA VAL A 39 -10.13 -18.64 -13.33
C VAL A 39 -11.13 -19.51 -14.09
N GLU A 40 -10.74 -20.17 -15.17
CA GLU A 40 -11.62 -21.06 -15.93
C GLU A 40 -11.81 -22.41 -15.23
N ARG A 41 -10.80 -22.87 -14.49
CA ARG A 41 -10.82 -24.17 -13.81
C ARG A 41 -11.79 -24.20 -12.63
N PRO A 42 -12.27 -25.40 -12.18
CA PRO A 42 -13.02 -25.53 -10.93
C PRO A 42 -12.27 -24.88 -9.77
N LEU A 43 -13.01 -24.38 -8.76
CA LEU A 43 -12.46 -23.55 -7.69
C LEU A 43 -11.13 -24.10 -7.15
N TYR A 44 -10.06 -23.37 -7.41
CA TYR A 44 -8.71 -23.70 -7.01
C TYR A 44 -8.22 -22.66 -6.02
N PHE A 45 -7.84 -23.09 -4.82
CA PHE A 45 -7.24 -22.20 -3.84
C PHE A 45 -5.77 -21.98 -4.17
N PHE A 46 -5.46 -20.85 -4.78
CA PHE A 46 -4.09 -20.44 -5.01
C PHE A 46 -3.51 -19.81 -3.75
N PHE A 47 -2.50 -20.45 -3.16
CA PHE A 47 -1.96 -20.05 -1.86
C PHE A 47 -1.40 -18.61 -1.85
N ARG A 48 -0.82 -18.14 -2.97
CA ARG A 48 -0.26 -16.79 -3.03
C ARG A 48 -1.30 -15.67 -3.14
N ALA A 49 -2.54 -15.97 -3.54
CA ALA A 49 -3.56 -14.94 -3.71
C ALA A 49 -4.99 -15.50 -3.64
N PRO A 50 -5.36 -16.22 -2.55
CA PRO A 50 -6.61 -16.96 -2.51
C PRO A 50 -7.83 -16.05 -2.68
N LEU A 51 -7.82 -14.86 -2.08
CA LEU A 51 -8.94 -13.93 -2.18
C LEU A 51 -9.09 -13.34 -3.58
N VAL A 52 -7.99 -13.04 -4.26
CA VAL A 52 -8.01 -12.41 -5.59
C VAL A 52 -8.53 -13.37 -6.64
N VAL A 53 -8.10 -14.63 -6.60
CA VAL A 53 -8.60 -15.67 -7.49
C VAL A 53 -10.10 -15.88 -7.29
N VAL A 54 -10.60 -15.82 -6.04
CA VAL A 54 -12.04 -15.87 -5.76
C VAL A 54 -12.77 -14.68 -6.38
N PHE A 55 -12.23 -13.45 -6.29
CA PHE A 55 -12.85 -12.29 -6.94
C PHE A 55 -12.90 -12.42 -8.46
N HIS A 56 -11.82 -12.87 -9.09
CA HIS A 56 -11.80 -13.11 -10.53
C HIS A 56 -12.79 -14.22 -10.94
N LYS A 57 -12.83 -15.33 -10.20
CA LYS A 57 -13.76 -16.44 -10.43
C LYS A 57 -15.20 -16.01 -10.27
N ALA A 58 -15.52 -15.24 -9.23
CA ALA A 58 -16.87 -14.73 -9.00
C ALA A 58 -17.33 -13.86 -10.17
N LEU A 59 -16.49 -12.94 -10.65
CA LEU A 59 -16.81 -12.13 -11.84
C LEU A 59 -17.00 -12.99 -13.09
N TRP A 60 -16.12 -13.98 -13.31
CA TRP A 60 -16.25 -14.88 -14.44
C TRP A 60 -17.54 -15.70 -14.40
N LEU A 61 -17.92 -16.26 -13.25
CA LEU A 61 -19.18 -16.99 -13.10
C LEU A 61 -20.42 -16.11 -13.33
N LEU A 62 -20.34 -14.81 -13.05
CA LEU A 62 -21.43 -13.87 -13.28
C LEU A 62 -21.55 -13.45 -14.74
N LEU A 63 -20.43 -13.30 -15.45
CA LEU A 63 -20.37 -12.65 -16.77
C LEU A 63 -20.11 -13.61 -17.94
N ASN A 64 -19.64 -14.84 -17.69
CA ASN A 64 -19.34 -15.79 -18.77
C ASN A 64 -20.58 -16.14 -19.62
N GLY A 65 -21.77 -16.22 -19.02
CA GLY A 65 -23.04 -16.43 -19.72
C GLY A 65 -23.43 -15.28 -20.66
N TRP A 66 -22.74 -14.15 -20.55
CA TRP A 66 -22.93 -12.95 -21.35
C TRP A 66 -21.81 -12.80 -22.41
N GLY A 67 -21.02 -13.86 -22.62
CA GLY A 67 -19.94 -13.90 -23.61
C GLY A 67 -18.61 -13.29 -23.14
N TRP A 68 -18.47 -12.93 -21.86
CA TRP A 68 -17.21 -12.40 -21.35
C TRP A 68 -16.16 -13.51 -21.17
N SER A 69 -14.95 -13.28 -21.68
CA SER A 69 -13.83 -14.19 -21.46
C SER A 69 -13.32 -14.13 -20.02
N ALA A 70 -12.57 -15.15 -19.58
CA ALA A 70 -11.90 -15.09 -18.28
C ALA A 70 -10.89 -13.93 -18.20
N GLY A 71 -10.18 -13.65 -19.30
CA GLY A 71 -9.29 -12.50 -19.41
C GLY A 71 -10.01 -11.16 -19.20
N ASP A 72 -11.19 -10.97 -19.80
CA ASP A 72 -12.00 -9.77 -19.59
C ASP A 72 -12.45 -9.64 -18.13
N CYS A 73 -12.84 -10.75 -17.49
CA CYS A 73 -13.28 -10.74 -16.09
C CYS A 73 -12.15 -10.44 -15.11
N VAL A 74 -10.95 -10.98 -15.34
CA VAL A 74 -9.74 -10.64 -14.57
C VAL A 74 -9.42 -9.16 -14.76
N SER A 75 -9.38 -8.69 -16.01
CA SER A 75 -9.10 -7.30 -16.34
C SER A 75 -10.10 -6.34 -15.68
N LEU A 76 -11.39 -6.70 -15.70
CA LEU A 76 -12.44 -5.92 -15.03
C LEU A 76 -12.23 -5.90 -13.51
N SER A 77 -11.86 -7.03 -12.91
CA SER A 77 -11.52 -7.12 -11.48
C SER A 77 -10.38 -6.19 -11.11
N SER A 78 -9.32 -6.15 -11.93
CA SER A 78 -8.15 -5.28 -11.72
C SER A 78 -8.53 -3.80 -11.85
N ALA A 79 -9.39 -3.46 -12.79
CA ALA A 79 -9.93 -2.11 -12.94
C ALA A 79 -10.78 -1.68 -11.74
N PHE A 80 -11.61 -2.58 -11.20
CA PHE A 80 -12.35 -2.34 -9.96
C PHE A 80 -11.41 -2.11 -8.76
N ALA A 81 -10.34 -2.88 -8.64
CA ALA A 81 -9.32 -2.65 -7.62
C ALA A 81 -8.70 -1.26 -7.76
N GLY A 82 -8.50 -0.76 -8.99
CA GLY A 82 -8.06 0.62 -9.25
C GLY A 82 -9.03 1.68 -8.75
N GLY A 83 -10.34 1.49 -8.95
CA GLY A 83 -11.37 2.35 -8.39
C GLY A 83 -11.30 2.43 -6.86
N VAL A 84 -11.18 1.27 -6.21
CA VAL A 84 -10.98 1.15 -4.76
C VAL A 84 -9.69 1.82 -4.30
N PHE A 85 -8.60 1.65 -5.04
CA PHE A 85 -7.29 2.24 -4.78
C PHE A 85 -7.34 3.77 -4.84
N PHE A 86 -7.84 4.35 -5.93
CA PHE A 86 -7.92 5.80 -6.10
C PHE A 86 -8.90 6.44 -5.11
N TRP A 87 -9.99 5.74 -4.76
CA TRP A 87 -10.84 6.20 -3.66
C TRP A 87 -10.09 6.21 -2.33
N GLY A 88 -9.30 5.17 -2.06
CA GLY A 88 -8.43 5.11 -0.88
C GLY A 88 -7.44 6.28 -0.84
N LEU A 89 -6.78 6.59 -1.95
CA LEU A 89 -5.87 7.75 -2.05
C LEU A 89 -6.60 9.06 -1.73
N PHE A 90 -7.81 9.25 -2.28
CA PHE A 90 -8.65 10.40 -1.96
C PHE A 90 -8.99 10.50 -0.47
N GLN A 91 -9.21 9.37 0.22
CA GLN A 91 -9.43 9.34 1.67
C GLN A 91 -8.16 9.62 2.48
N VAL A 92 -6.98 9.27 1.95
CA VAL A 92 -5.70 9.64 2.58
C VAL A 92 -5.47 11.14 2.48
N SER A 93 -5.61 11.72 1.28
CA SER A 93 -5.52 13.17 1.07
C SER A 93 -6.23 13.59 -0.23
N THR A 94 -6.87 14.75 -0.19
CA THR A 94 -7.45 15.41 -1.37
C THR A 94 -6.44 16.30 -2.10
N SER A 95 -5.24 16.48 -1.53
CA SER A 95 -4.18 17.30 -2.13
C SER A 95 -3.64 16.64 -3.39
N TRP A 96 -3.61 17.38 -4.51
CA TRP A 96 -3.06 16.91 -5.79
C TRP A 96 -1.60 16.45 -5.67
N ARG A 97 -0.86 16.97 -4.69
CA ARG A 97 0.52 16.58 -4.36
C ARG A 97 0.67 15.11 -4.00
N LEU A 98 -0.40 14.48 -3.47
CA LEU A 98 -0.41 13.04 -3.23
C LEU A 98 -0.54 12.23 -4.53
N TRP A 99 -1.17 12.79 -5.56
CA TRP A 99 -1.50 12.09 -6.79
C TRP A 99 -0.35 12.10 -7.79
N VAL A 100 0.41 13.20 -7.85
CA VAL A 100 1.54 13.36 -8.77
C VAL A 100 2.51 12.17 -8.74
N PRO A 101 2.99 11.68 -7.58
CA PRO A 101 3.90 10.54 -7.57
C PRO A 101 3.33 9.27 -8.19
N PHE A 102 2.01 9.07 -8.10
CA PHE A 102 1.35 7.93 -8.74
C PHE A 102 1.18 8.15 -10.24
N LEU A 103 0.85 9.36 -10.70
CA LEU A 103 0.70 9.67 -12.12
C LEU A 103 2.01 9.53 -12.92
N PHE A 104 3.15 9.75 -12.26
CA PHE A 104 4.48 9.62 -12.85
C PHE A 104 5.17 8.27 -12.56
N SER A 105 4.45 7.29 -12.01
CA SER A 105 4.97 5.94 -11.83
C SER A 105 4.17 4.91 -12.65
N CYS A 106 4.69 3.70 -12.77
CA CYS A 106 3.99 2.58 -13.42
C CYS A 106 2.91 1.94 -12.54
N ILE A 107 2.75 2.35 -11.27
CA ILE A 107 1.78 1.75 -10.34
C ILE A 107 0.35 1.76 -10.90
N PRO A 108 -0.16 2.87 -11.49
CA PRO A 108 -1.50 2.87 -12.07
C PRO A 108 -1.71 1.82 -13.16
N TRP A 109 -0.66 1.38 -13.84
CA TRP A 109 -0.76 0.42 -14.95
C TRP A 109 -1.24 -0.94 -14.48
N ILE A 110 -0.98 -1.32 -13.22
CA ILE A 110 -1.53 -2.52 -12.57
C ILE A 110 -3.07 -2.49 -12.58
N PHE A 111 -3.68 -1.31 -12.65
CA PHE A 111 -5.15 -1.19 -12.68
C PHE A 111 -5.73 -1.09 -14.08
N PHE A 112 -4.91 -0.97 -15.13
CA PHE A 112 -5.37 -0.94 -16.52
C PHE A 112 -5.71 -2.36 -16.99
N GLY A 113 -6.57 -3.07 -16.28
CA GLY A 113 -6.92 -4.45 -16.63
C GLY A 113 -5.74 -5.44 -16.60
N HIS A 114 -4.69 -5.15 -15.82
CA HIS A 114 -3.56 -6.05 -15.64
C HIS A 114 -4.03 -7.42 -15.16
N GLN A 115 -3.68 -8.48 -15.89
CA GLN A 115 -4.21 -9.82 -15.64
C GLN A 115 -3.38 -10.54 -14.59
N GLU A 116 -3.34 -10.00 -13.37
CA GLU A 116 -2.45 -10.45 -12.30
C GLU A 116 -3.12 -10.35 -10.93
N THR A 117 -2.46 -10.90 -9.92
CA THR A 117 -3.02 -10.92 -8.55
C THR A 117 -2.73 -9.67 -7.72
N TYR A 118 -1.84 -8.80 -8.19
CA TYR A 118 -1.36 -7.61 -7.47
C TYR A 118 -2.31 -6.39 -7.38
N PRO A 119 -3.34 -6.18 -8.23
CA PRO A 119 -4.20 -5.00 -8.12
C PRO A 119 -4.90 -4.87 -6.75
N TRP A 120 -5.49 -5.96 -6.26
CA TRP A 120 -6.21 -5.99 -4.99
C TRP A 120 -5.34 -5.75 -3.75
N PRO A 121 -4.17 -6.40 -3.56
CA PRO A 121 -3.33 -6.09 -2.40
C PRO A 121 -2.84 -4.63 -2.41
N PHE A 122 -2.59 -4.02 -3.58
CA PHE A 122 -2.27 -2.58 -3.65
C PHE A 122 -3.45 -1.73 -3.17
N ALA A 123 -4.66 -1.98 -3.69
CA ALA A 123 -5.87 -1.27 -3.29
C ALA A 123 -6.15 -1.39 -1.78
N LEU A 124 -6.12 -2.62 -1.26
CA LEU A 124 -6.39 -2.90 0.15
C LEU A 124 -5.34 -2.29 1.08
N SER A 125 -4.07 -2.23 0.66
CA SER A 125 -2.99 -1.61 1.43
C SER A 125 -3.19 -0.11 1.65
N VAL A 126 -3.70 0.61 0.65
CA VAL A 126 -4.05 2.03 0.83
C VAL A 126 -5.16 2.17 1.88
N TRP A 127 -6.17 1.29 1.84
CA TRP A 127 -7.25 1.29 2.81
C TRP A 127 -6.81 0.92 4.23
N VAL A 128 -5.80 0.06 4.39
CA VAL A 128 -5.15 -0.17 5.69
C VAL A 128 -4.66 1.16 6.28
N PHE A 129 -4.00 2.01 5.50
CA PHE A 129 -3.56 3.33 5.97
C PHE A 129 -4.70 4.32 6.20
N VAL A 130 -5.77 4.27 5.40
CA VAL A 130 -6.99 5.07 5.64
C VAL A 130 -7.58 4.74 7.01
N PHE A 131 -7.78 3.45 7.31
CA PHE A 131 -8.36 3.03 8.59
C PHE A 131 -7.38 3.17 9.76
N LEU A 132 -6.07 3.02 9.53
CA LEU A 132 -5.06 3.31 10.54
C LEU A 132 -5.10 4.79 10.94
N LYS A 133 -5.15 5.70 9.96
CA LYS A 133 -5.30 7.15 10.19
C LYS A 133 -6.58 7.47 10.94
N ARG A 134 -7.72 6.91 10.52
CA ARG A 134 -9.03 7.14 11.17
C ARG A 134 -9.06 6.61 12.60
N ARG A 135 -8.54 5.40 12.83
CA ARG A 135 -8.47 4.79 14.16
C ARG A 135 -7.62 5.63 15.11
N LEU A 136 -6.43 6.04 14.68
CA LEU A 136 -5.53 6.84 15.51
C LEU A 136 -6.06 8.26 15.78
N ARG A 137 -7.06 8.71 15.00
CA ARG A 137 -7.83 9.95 15.25
C ARG A 137 -9.11 9.71 16.07
N GLY A 138 -9.38 8.49 16.51
CA GLY A 138 -10.60 8.14 17.24
C GLY A 138 -11.88 8.10 16.39
N CYS A 139 -11.78 8.16 15.05
CA CYS A 139 -12.95 8.22 14.16
C CYS A 139 -13.58 6.86 13.85
N CYS A 140 -12.93 5.75 14.19
CA CYS A 140 -13.47 4.40 14.03
C CYS A 140 -12.82 3.42 15.01
N GLY A 141 -13.53 2.32 15.29
CA GLY A 141 -13.00 1.22 16.08
C GLY A 141 -11.84 0.46 15.39
N PRO A 142 -11.27 -0.56 16.05
CA PRO A 142 -10.17 -1.37 15.53
C PRO A 142 -10.57 -2.26 14.34
N PHE A 143 -11.84 -2.66 14.26
CA PHE A 143 -12.30 -3.71 13.36
C PHE A 143 -12.01 -3.42 11.87
N PRO A 144 -12.33 -2.25 11.29
CA PRO A 144 -12.07 -1.98 9.88
C PRO A 144 -10.58 -2.07 9.51
N LEU A 145 -9.69 -1.60 10.39
CA LEU A 145 -8.24 -1.68 10.16
C LEU A 145 -7.79 -3.14 10.02
N TYR A 146 -8.16 -3.98 10.98
CA TYR A 146 -7.74 -5.38 10.97
C TYR A 146 -8.43 -6.20 9.90
N LEU A 147 -9.69 -5.89 9.57
CA LEU A 147 -10.37 -6.49 8.43
C LEU A 147 -9.62 -6.22 7.13
N PHE A 148 -9.26 -4.96 6.85
CA PHE A 148 -8.52 -4.62 5.62
C PHE A 148 -7.09 -5.16 5.62
N LEU A 149 -6.44 -5.24 6.79
CA LEU A 149 -5.12 -5.87 6.91
C LEU A 149 -5.17 -7.38 6.62
N LEU A 150 -6.20 -8.06 7.14
CA LEU A 150 -6.49 -9.47 6.85
C LEU A 150 -6.78 -9.64 5.35
N LEU A 151 -7.71 -8.87 4.80
CA LEU A 151 -8.07 -8.94 3.38
C LEU A 151 -6.85 -8.69 2.48
N ALA A 152 -5.99 -7.71 2.79
CA ALA A 152 -4.76 -7.46 2.04
C ALA A 152 -3.82 -8.68 2.09
N THR A 153 -3.69 -9.31 3.26
CA THR A 153 -2.86 -10.51 3.47
C THR A 153 -3.40 -11.74 2.72
N PHE A 154 -4.73 -11.92 2.68
CA PHE A 154 -5.37 -12.96 1.86
C PHE A 154 -5.41 -12.62 0.37
N ALA A 155 -5.31 -11.35 0.02
CA ALA A 155 -5.16 -10.94 -1.36
C ALA A 155 -3.75 -11.28 -1.86
N HIS A 156 -2.71 -11.03 -1.04
CA HIS A 156 -1.36 -11.51 -1.32
C HIS A 156 -0.47 -11.50 -0.06
N PRO A 157 0.36 -12.54 0.19
CA PRO A 157 1.27 -12.60 1.34
C PRO A 157 2.27 -11.45 1.44
N MET A 158 2.58 -10.74 0.36
CA MET A 158 3.41 -9.52 0.45
C MET A 158 2.83 -8.48 1.42
N ALA A 159 1.52 -8.46 1.62
CA ALA A 159 0.90 -7.57 2.60
C ALA A 159 1.33 -7.86 4.06
N PHE A 160 2.02 -8.98 4.33
CA PHE A 160 2.72 -9.18 5.60
C PHE A 160 3.69 -8.04 5.94
N MET A 161 4.24 -7.37 4.93
CA MET A 161 5.14 -6.22 5.09
C MET A 161 4.45 -4.98 5.68
N LEU A 162 3.11 -4.93 5.68
CA LEU A 162 2.34 -3.85 6.32
C LEU A 162 2.36 -3.97 7.86
N TRP A 163 2.50 -5.20 8.38
CA TRP A 163 2.31 -5.48 9.80
C TRP A 163 3.29 -4.71 10.69
N PRO A 164 4.61 -4.70 10.42
CA PRO A 164 5.54 -3.91 11.25
C PRO A 164 5.15 -2.43 11.32
N GLY A 165 4.70 -1.84 10.22
CA GLY A 165 4.24 -0.46 10.19
C GLY A 165 2.96 -0.22 11.00
N VAL A 166 1.96 -1.09 10.85
CA VAL A 166 0.71 -1.02 11.61
C VAL A 166 0.97 -1.19 13.12
N ILE A 167 1.88 -2.09 13.50
CA ILE A 167 2.28 -2.32 14.91
C ILE A 167 3.01 -1.09 15.46
N PHE A 168 3.94 -0.54 14.69
CA PHE A 168 4.73 0.63 15.08
C PHE A 168 3.88 1.89 15.27
N ALA A 169 2.89 2.10 14.39
CA ALA A 169 1.99 3.26 14.44
C ALA A 169 1.08 3.30 15.68
N GLN A 170 0.85 2.14 16.30
CA GLN A 170 -0.03 2.01 17.46
C GLN A 170 0.67 2.27 18.80
N ARG A 171 1.88 2.84 18.80
CA ARG A 171 2.59 3.21 20.03
C ARG A 171 2.00 4.48 20.68
N PRO A 172 2.01 4.58 22.03
CA PRO A 172 2.44 3.56 22.99
C PRO A 172 1.46 2.38 23.02
N TRP A 173 2.00 1.18 23.23
CA TRP A 173 1.24 -0.05 23.24
C TRP A 173 0.50 -0.20 24.57
N ASP A 174 -0.81 -0.40 24.49
CA ASP A 174 -1.69 -0.70 25.61
C ASP A 174 -2.52 -1.96 25.29
N ARG A 175 -3.22 -2.50 26.30
CA ARG A 175 -4.03 -3.72 26.14
C ARG A 175 -5.12 -3.56 25.07
N GLU A 176 -5.74 -2.39 24.99
CA GLU A 176 -6.81 -2.08 24.04
C GLU A 176 -6.33 -2.11 22.58
N LYS A 177 -5.07 -1.71 22.33
CA LYS A 177 -4.45 -1.77 21.01
C LYS A 177 -3.90 -3.15 20.68
N LEU A 178 -3.24 -3.80 21.64
CA LEU A 178 -2.57 -5.09 21.47
C LEU A 178 -3.54 -6.27 21.34
N LYS A 179 -4.63 -6.31 22.11
CA LYS A 179 -5.59 -7.43 22.07
C LYS A 179 -6.15 -7.68 20.66
N PRO A 180 -6.74 -6.68 19.97
CA PRO A 180 -7.27 -6.91 18.63
C PRO A 180 -6.17 -7.17 17.59
N LEU A 181 -4.94 -6.64 17.80
CA LEU A 181 -3.78 -6.98 16.98
C LEU A 181 -3.44 -8.47 17.08
N LEU A 182 -3.27 -8.99 18.30
CA LEU A 182 -2.95 -10.41 18.52
C LEU A 182 -4.03 -11.32 17.96
N ILE A 183 -5.30 -10.99 18.17
CA ILE A 183 -6.43 -11.72 17.57
C ILE A 183 -6.30 -11.74 16.05
N SER A 184 -6.00 -10.60 15.43
CA SER A 184 -5.83 -10.54 13.97
C SER A 184 -4.65 -11.39 13.49
N ILE A 185 -3.52 -11.42 14.21
CA ILE A 185 -2.36 -12.28 13.88
C ILE A 185 -2.76 -13.76 13.94
N VAL A 186 -3.44 -14.16 15.02
CA VAL A 186 -3.91 -15.55 15.20
C VAL A 186 -4.88 -15.96 14.09
N ILE A 187 -5.88 -15.12 13.79
CA ILE A 187 -6.84 -15.40 12.71
C ILE A 187 -6.12 -15.50 11.36
N THR A 188 -5.17 -14.59 11.08
CA THR A 188 -4.36 -14.64 9.84
C THR A 188 -3.61 -15.97 9.74
N GLY A 189 -2.92 -16.36 10.80
CA GLY A 189 -2.16 -17.60 10.86
C GLY A 189 -3.03 -18.84 10.68
N LEU A 190 -4.17 -18.91 11.38
CA LEU A 190 -5.11 -20.02 11.28
C LEU A 190 -5.68 -20.16 9.87
N LEU A 191 -6.11 -19.06 9.26
CA LEU A 191 -6.64 -19.08 7.91
C LEU A 191 -5.56 -19.48 6.90
N LEU A 192 -4.33 -19.01 7.03
CA LEU A 192 -3.22 -19.48 6.19
C LEU A 192 -2.99 -21.00 6.33
N VAL A 193 -3.03 -21.53 7.56
CA VAL A 193 -2.92 -22.97 7.80
C VAL A 193 -4.07 -23.72 7.13
N VAL A 194 -5.31 -23.23 7.23
CA VAL A 194 -6.46 -23.82 6.52
C VAL A 194 -6.24 -23.81 5.01
N PHE A 195 -5.75 -22.71 4.42
CA PHE A 195 -5.44 -22.67 3.00
C PHE A 195 -4.32 -23.65 2.61
N LEU A 196 -3.32 -23.85 3.46
CA LEU A 196 -2.25 -24.84 3.23
C LEU A 196 -2.78 -26.28 3.29
N LEU A 197 -3.71 -26.57 4.20
CA LEU A 197 -4.25 -27.92 4.40
C LEU A 197 -5.31 -28.31 3.35
N PHE A 198 -6.17 -27.37 2.95
CA PHE A 198 -7.30 -27.64 2.06
C PHE A 198 -7.11 -27.12 0.64
N GLY A 199 -6.13 -26.24 0.42
CA GLY A 199 -5.79 -25.80 -0.92
C GLY A 199 -5.09 -26.89 -1.70
N LYS A 200 -5.58 -27.22 -2.90
CA LYS A 200 -4.74 -27.87 -3.90
C LYS A 200 -3.59 -26.90 -4.19
N ALA A 201 -2.44 -27.10 -3.55
CA ALA A 201 -1.43 -26.07 -3.42
C ALA A 201 -0.63 -25.85 -4.71
N GLY A 202 -1.11 -24.94 -5.54
CA GLY A 202 -0.32 -24.28 -6.58
C GLY A 202 0.30 -23.00 -6.02
N GLY A 203 1.48 -22.62 -6.51
CA GLY A 203 2.18 -21.42 -6.02
C GLY A 203 3.10 -21.63 -4.83
N LEU A 204 3.18 -22.83 -4.26
CA LEU A 204 4.26 -23.17 -3.33
C LEU A 204 5.60 -23.22 -4.10
N PRO A 205 6.69 -22.61 -3.57
CA PRO A 205 7.93 -22.42 -4.33
C PRO A 205 8.59 -23.72 -4.78
N GLN A 206 8.89 -23.84 -6.06
CA GLN A 206 10.08 -24.58 -6.47
C GLN A 206 11.31 -23.71 -6.13
N ARG A 207 11.75 -23.85 -4.87
CA ARG A 207 13.07 -23.50 -4.30
C ARG A 207 13.85 -22.32 -4.94
N LYS A 208 13.88 -21.18 -4.21
CA LYS A 208 14.85 -20.03 -4.21
C LYS A 208 14.25 -18.67 -4.61
N TRP A 209 13.53 -18.03 -3.69
CA TRP A 209 13.02 -16.64 -3.83
C TRP A 209 13.97 -15.57 -3.25
N VAL A 210 14.88 -16.00 -2.37
CA VAL A 210 15.90 -15.15 -1.79
C VAL A 210 17.15 -15.24 -2.66
N LEU A 211 17.71 -14.08 -2.99
CA LEU A 211 18.97 -13.98 -3.73
C LEU A 211 20.10 -14.65 -2.92
N PRO A 212 20.91 -15.51 -3.55
CA PRO A 212 22.06 -16.06 -2.87
C PRO A 212 23.11 -14.96 -2.67
N VAL A 213 23.81 -15.00 -1.53
CA VAL A 213 24.87 -14.04 -1.22
C VAL A 213 26.04 -14.19 -2.18
N PHE A 214 26.40 -15.44 -2.49
CA PHE A 214 27.48 -15.82 -3.41
C PHE A 214 26.93 -16.64 -4.57
N GLU A 215 27.66 -16.70 -5.67
CA GLU A 215 27.27 -17.51 -6.83
C GLU A 215 27.27 -19.00 -6.44
N VAL A 216 26.07 -19.59 -6.35
CA VAL A 216 25.91 -21.03 -6.10
C VAL A 216 25.71 -21.68 -7.47
N GLY A 217 26.69 -22.49 -7.89
CA GLY A 217 26.73 -23.13 -9.21
C GLY A 217 25.37 -23.66 -9.67
N ARG A 218 25.01 -23.26 -10.90
CA ARG A 218 23.92 -23.73 -11.79
C ARG A 218 22.59 -24.09 -11.10
N SER A 219 21.58 -23.23 -11.28
CA SER A 219 20.51 -23.50 -12.29
C SER A 219 19.15 -22.81 -12.04
N LEU A 220 18.97 -21.94 -11.04
CA LEU A 220 17.63 -21.37 -10.77
C LEU A 220 17.57 -19.87 -10.49
N THR A 221 18.66 -19.25 -10.05
CA THR A 221 18.72 -17.80 -9.78
C THR A 221 19.51 -17.11 -10.86
N ARG A 222 18.97 -16.02 -11.45
CA ARG A 222 19.61 -15.28 -12.55
C ARG A 222 20.97 -14.67 -12.14
N TYR A 223 21.14 -14.36 -10.85
CA TYR A 223 22.32 -13.71 -10.31
C TYR A 223 22.31 -13.66 -8.77
N PRO A 224 23.45 -13.46 -8.08
CA PRO A 224 23.53 -13.22 -6.64
C PRO A 224 23.18 -11.78 -6.24
N ILE A 225 22.96 -11.53 -4.94
CA ILE A 225 22.52 -10.24 -4.40
C ILE A 225 23.50 -9.09 -4.69
N PHE A 226 24.81 -9.35 -4.69
CA PHE A 226 25.81 -8.31 -4.94
C PHE A 226 26.22 -8.19 -6.41
N SER A 227 25.51 -8.87 -7.33
CA SER A 227 25.79 -8.76 -8.75
C SER A 227 25.37 -7.41 -9.32
N TRP A 228 26.14 -6.90 -10.28
CA TRP A 228 25.77 -5.70 -11.03
C TRP A 228 24.39 -5.80 -11.68
N ARG A 229 24.05 -6.98 -12.22
CA ARG A 229 22.74 -7.23 -12.84
C ARG A 229 21.58 -7.09 -11.86
N HIS A 230 21.73 -7.56 -10.61
CA HIS A 230 20.71 -7.35 -9.58
C HIS A 230 20.42 -5.86 -9.38
N TRP A 231 21.48 -5.08 -9.18
CA TRP A 231 21.36 -3.65 -8.91
C TRP A 231 20.81 -2.88 -10.11
N MET A 232 21.13 -3.29 -11.34
CA MET A 232 20.53 -2.73 -12.54
C MET A 232 19.02 -3.02 -12.63
N GLU A 233 18.61 -4.27 -12.42
CA GLU A 233 17.18 -4.64 -12.45
C GLU A 233 16.41 -3.94 -11.31
N LEU A 234 16.97 -3.90 -10.11
CA LEU A 234 16.37 -3.19 -8.98
C LEU A 234 16.28 -1.68 -9.21
N GLY A 235 17.36 -1.06 -9.72
CA GLY A 235 17.39 0.35 -10.07
C GLY A 235 16.33 0.69 -11.12
N TRP A 236 16.13 -0.18 -12.12
CA TRP A 236 15.05 -0.03 -13.10
C TRP A 236 13.67 -0.09 -12.44
N PHE A 237 13.39 -1.08 -11.57
CA PHE A 237 12.11 -1.16 -10.86
C PHE A 237 11.84 0.10 -10.04
N TYR A 238 12.86 0.63 -9.36
CA TYR A 238 12.74 1.82 -8.53
C TYR A 238 12.49 3.07 -9.38
N LEU A 239 13.18 3.18 -10.52
CA LEU A 239 13.03 4.28 -11.47
C LEU A 239 11.61 4.34 -12.05
N ILE A 240 10.99 3.20 -12.38
CA ILE A 240 9.64 3.20 -12.96
C ILE A 240 8.54 3.29 -11.90
N SER A 241 8.75 2.71 -10.70
CA SER A 241 7.68 2.58 -9.70
C SER A 241 7.65 3.73 -8.70
N MET A 242 8.76 4.42 -8.46
CA MET A 242 8.83 5.50 -7.47
C MET A 242 9.81 6.64 -7.80
N PRO A 243 9.88 7.12 -9.05
CA PRO A 243 10.82 8.18 -9.41
C PRO A 243 10.57 9.46 -8.59
N VAL A 244 9.31 9.90 -8.58
CA VAL A 244 8.91 11.13 -7.89
C VAL A 244 8.82 10.89 -6.38
N GLY A 245 8.24 9.78 -5.92
CA GLY A 245 8.14 9.49 -4.49
C GLY A 245 9.50 9.46 -3.79
N ALA A 246 10.48 8.79 -4.39
CA ALA A 246 11.84 8.73 -3.85
C ALA A 246 12.49 10.11 -3.83
N PHE A 247 12.37 10.90 -4.90
CA PHE A 247 12.86 12.27 -4.94
C PHE A 247 12.25 13.15 -3.84
N LEU A 248 10.92 13.07 -3.64
CA LEU A 248 10.23 13.84 -2.61
C LEU A 248 10.66 13.42 -1.20
N LEU A 249 10.84 12.11 -0.96
CA LEU A 249 11.37 11.63 0.32
C LEU A 249 12.81 12.05 0.55
N PHE A 250 13.65 12.07 -0.49
CA PHE A 250 15.01 12.60 -0.39
C PHE A 250 14.99 14.11 -0.06
N ARG A 251 14.12 14.88 -0.72
CA ARG A 251 14.03 16.34 -0.55
C ARG A 251 13.41 16.79 0.77
N PHE A 252 12.39 16.09 1.25
CA PHE A 252 11.59 16.49 2.42
C PHE A 252 11.85 15.61 3.67
N GLY A 253 12.43 14.43 3.49
CA GLY A 253 12.86 13.52 4.56
C GLY A 253 11.73 12.81 5.31
N PHE A 254 12.11 11.82 6.12
CA PHE A 254 11.23 11.17 7.09
C PHE A 254 11.12 12.01 8.37
N ARG A 255 10.38 13.11 8.30
CA ARG A 255 10.30 14.08 9.41
C ARG A 255 9.40 13.64 10.57
N GLU A 256 8.34 12.87 10.30
CA GLU A 256 7.39 12.45 11.33
C GLU A 256 7.40 10.92 11.51
N TRP A 257 7.69 10.48 12.72
CA TRP A 257 7.71 9.06 13.12
C TRP A 257 6.59 8.67 14.08
N ARG A 258 5.62 9.57 14.28
CA ARG A 258 4.47 9.36 15.17
C ARG A 258 3.23 8.96 14.37
N GLY A 259 2.33 8.23 15.04
CA GLY A 259 1.04 7.81 14.49
C GLY A 259 1.13 7.03 13.18
N TRP A 260 0.14 7.21 12.31
CA TRP A 260 -0.01 6.45 11.06
C TRP A 260 1.13 6.71 10.06
N ILE A 261 1.75 7.89 10.09
CA ILE A 261 2.86 8.26 9.18
C ILE A 261 4.14 7.56 9.61
N GLY A 262 4.40 7.48 10.91
CA GLY A 262 5.47 6.61 11.42
C GLY A 262 5.30 5.17 10.97
N GLY A 263 4.08 4.64 10.99
CA GLY A 263 3.80 3.30 10.45
C GLY A 263 4.03 3.19 8.94
N LEU A 264 3.66 4.21 8.16
CA LEU A 264 3.94 4.25 6.73
C LEU A 264 5.44 4.24 6.45
N ASN A 265 6.23 5.03 7.19
CA ASN A 265 7.69 5.06 7.03
C ASN A 265 8.32 3.70 7.35
N VAL A 266 7.87 3.03 8.42
CA VAL A 266 8.34 1.66 8.72
C VAL A 266 7.96 0.69 7.60
N THR A 267 6.77 0.83 7.01
CA THR A 267 6.34 0.00 5.87
C THR A 267 7.22 0.26 4.64
N VAL A 268 7.57 1.51 4.36
CA VAL A 268 8.55 1.86 3.31
C VAL A 268 9.87 1.14 3.54
N LEU A 269 10.43 1.22 4.75
CA LEU A 269 11.72 0.56 5.06
C LEU A 269 11.64 -0.96 4.89
N VAL A 270 10.58 -1.60 5.39
CA VAL A 270 10.39 -3.05 5.29
C VAL A 270 10.27 -3.50 3.84
N THR A 271 9.50 -2.77 3.02
CA THR A 271 9.27 -3.13 1.62
C THR A 271 10.51 -2.89 0.74
N ILE A 272 11.26 -1.82 0.99
CA ILE A 272 12.57 -1.62 0.36
C ILE A 272 13.53 -2.74 0.74
N ALA A 273 13.66 -3.05 2.05
CA ALA A 273 14.51 -4.14 2.53
C ALA A 273 14.16 -5.49 1.91
N TRP A 274 12.88 -5.79 1.76
CA TRP A 274 12.43 -6.98 1.06
C TRP A 274 12.88 -6.99 -0.41
N SER A 275 12.66 -5.90 -1.15
CA SER A 275 13.02 -5.85 -2.58
C SER A 275 14.53 -5.96 -2.84
N LEU A 276 15.38 -5.62 -1.86
CA LEU A 276 16.84 -5.79 -1.93
C LEU A 276 17.26 -7.26 -1.87
N ILE A 277 16.50 -8.12 -1.19
CA ILE A 277 16.87 -9.52 -0.97
C ILE A 277 16.07 -10.49 -1.85
N TRP A 278 15.02 -10.01 -2.51
CA TRP A 278 14.12 -10.81 -3.32
C TRP A 278 14.61 -10.96 -4.76
N HIS A 279 14.50 -12.18 -5.30
CA HIS A 279 14.88 -12.49 -6.67
C HIS A 279 13.72 -12.25 -7.65
N PRO A 280 13.91 -11.43 -8.72
CA PRO A 280 12.94 -11.37 -9.81
C PRO A 280 13.11 -12.58 -10.72
N GLY A 281 12.26 -13.59 -10.52
CA GLY A 281 12.25 -14.83 -11.30
C GLY A 281 12.18 -14.57 -12.81
N MET A 282 11.40 -13.57 -13.20
CA MET A 282 11.14 -13.21 -14.59
C MET A 282 11.90 -11.94 -15.05
N GLY A 283 12.72 -11.37 -14.17
CA GLY A 283 13.48 -10.14 -14.40
C GLY A 283 12.57 -8.94 -14.59
N TYR A 284 12.80 -8.12 -15.61
CA TYR A 284 12.01 -6.91 -15.87
C TYR A 284 10.49 -7.13 -16.00
N ASN A 285 10.03 -8.36 -16.28
CA ASN A 285 8.60 -8.69 -16.33
C ASN A 285 7.94 -8.75 -14.94
N ASP A 286 8.71 -8.87 -13.85
CA ASP A 286 8.21 -8.80 -12.46
C ASP A 286 8.01 -7.34 -11.98
N TRP A 287 7.82 -6.41 -12.91
CA TRP A 287 7.72 -4.97 -12.60
C TRP A 287 6.57 -4.67 -11.64
N ASP A 288 5.47 -5.41 -11.72
CA ASP A 288 4.28 -5.28 -10.90
C ASP A 288 4.51 -5.75 -9.46
N LEU A 289 5.21 -6.87 -9.28
CA LEU A 289 5.68 -7.39 -7.99
C LEU A 289 6.64 -6.39 -7.33
N PHE A 290 7.61 -5.89 -8.08
CA PHE A 290 8.62 -4.94 -7.58
C PHE A 290 8.15 -3.48 -7.57
N SER A 291 6.91 -3.20 -8.01
CA SER A 291 6.25 -1.91 -7.78
C SER A 291 5.70 -1.77 -6.36
N TRP A 292 5.70 -2.85 -5.58
CA TRP A 292 5.19 -2.87 -4.20
C TRP A 292 5.85 -1.83 -3.26
N PRO A 293 7.18 -1.68 -3.22
CA PRO A 293 7.80 -0.61 -2.42
C PRO A 293 7.40 0.77 -2.94
N GLY A 294 7.24 0.90 -4.26
CA GLY A 294 6.89 2.16 -4.89
C GLY A 294 5.55 2.72 -4.43
N LEU A 295 4.58 1.85 -4.10
CA LEU A 295 3.30 2.27 -3.51
C LEU A 295 3.52 3.10 -2.25
N PHE A 296 4.28 2.57 -1.30
CA PHE A 296 4.47 3.21 -0.01
C PHE A 296 5.40 4.41 -0.10
N VAL A 297 6.42 4.35 -0.97
CA VAL A 297 7.34 5.47 -1.21
C VAL A 297 6.61 6.65 -1.86
N ASN A 298 5.79 6.42 -2.88
CA ASN A 298 4.97 7.47 -3.49
C ASN A 298 3.96 8.06 -2.53
N LEU A 299 3.31 7.22 -1.71
CA LEU A 299 2.39 7.67 -0.67
C LEU A 299 3.12 8.56 0.36
N ALA A 300 4.25 8.10 0.89
CA ALA A 300 5.03 8.83 1.88
C ALA A 300 5.62 10.13 1.32
N GLY A 301 6.17 10.11 0.10
CA GLY A 301 6.71 11.28 -0.59
C GLY A 301 5.66 12.34 -0.86
N GLY A 302 4.48 11.95 -1.35
CA GLY A 302 3.36 12.86 -1.59
C GLY A 302 2.83 13.50 -0.30
N ILE A 303 2.76 12.74 0.80
CA ILE A 303 2.39 13.27 2.13
C ILE A 303 3.44 14.26 2.65
N ALA A 304 4.72 13.92 2.54
CA ALA A 304 5.82 14.78 2.96
C ALA A 304 5.81 16.12 2.19
N TRP A 305 5.60 16.06 0.88
CA TRP A 305 5.49 17.26 0.04
C TRP A 305 4.28 18.12 0.38
N SER A 306 3.11 17.49 0.60
CA SER A 306 1.91 18.25 0.96
C SER A 306 2.13 19.07 2.22
N ARG A 307 2.72 18.47 3.25
CA ARG A 307 2.93 19.13 4.54
C ARG A 307 4.00 20.20 4.50
N ALA A 308 5.11 19.94 3.82
CA ALA A 308 6.19 20.94 3.68
C ALA A 308 5.67 22.24 3.02
N SER A 309 4.67 22.12 2.15
CA SER A 309 4.07 23.27 1.47
C SER A 309 2.98 23.97 2.29
N ASP A 310 2.45 23.32 3.32
CA ASP A 310 1.39 23.87 4.18
C ASP A 310 1.99 24.53 5.45
N SER A 311 3.26 24.26 5.77
CA SER A 311 4.03 24.87 6.88
C SER A 311 4.68 26.28 6.69
N PRO A 312 4.66 27.00 5.55
CA PRO A 312 5.43 28.26 5.43
C PRO A 312 4.91 29.52 6.15
N GLN A 313 3.79 29.50 6.89
CA GLN A 313 3.19 30.75 7.43
C GLN A 313 3.46 31.06 8.91
N GLU A 314 3.90 30.11 9.74
CA GLU A 314 4.16 30.41 11.17
C GLU A 314 5.54 31.04 11.44
N GLU A 315 6.55 30.82 10.60
CA GLU A 315 7.92 31.30 10.86
C GLU A 315 8.17 32.75 10.43
N LYS A 316 7.37 33.33 9.52
CA LYS A 316 7.50 34.74 9.12
C LYS A 316 6.71 35.71 10.01
N GLY A 317 5.65 35.26 10.68
CA GLY A 317 4.85 36.11 11.58
C GLY A 317 5.50 36.40 12.93
N VAL A 318 6.52 35.62 13.31
CA VAL A 318 7.25 35.80 14.60
C VAL A 318 8.49 36.69 14.44
N LEU A 319 9.05 36.80 13.23
CA LEU A 319 10.22 37.64 12.96
C LEU A 319 9.86 39.09 12.58
N ASP A 320 8.59 39.37 12.24
CA ASP A 320 8.10 40.71 11.90
C ASP A 320 7.24 41.34 13.01
N ALA A 321 7.12 40.70 14.19
CA ALA A 321 6.48 41.32 15.35
C ALA A 321 7.46 42.33 15.97
N PRO A 322 7.12 43.64 16.05
CA PRO A 322 7.94 44.60 16.77
C PRO A 322 8.08 44.13 18.22
N GLN A 323 9.32 43.98 18.69
CA GLN A 323 9.60 43.83 20.10
C GLN A 323 9.07 45.08 20.81
N ASN A 324 7.87 44.96 21.38
CA ASN A 324 7.31 45.99 22.22
C ASN A 324 8.07 45.93 23.55
N GLU A 325 9.23 46.59 23.58
CA GLU A 325 10.03 46.85 24.78
C GLU A 325 9.25 47.79 25.70
N ASN A 326 8.25 47.27 26.41
CA ASN A 326 7.72 47.92 27.60
C ASN A 326 7.26 46.84 28.58
N PRO A 327 8.05 46.50 29.61
CA PRO A 327 7.54 45.72 30.73
C PRO A 327 6.43 46.52 31.43
N PRO A 328 5.32 45.88 31.84
CA PRO A 328 4.30 46.53 32.65
C PRO A 328 4.92 46.99 33.99
N PRO A 329 4.61 48.21 34.46
CA PRO A 329 5.13 48.73 35.72
C PRO A 329 4.65 47.88 36.92
N GLY A 330 5.53 47.80 37.91
CA GLY A 330 5.50 46.93 39.08
C GLY A 330 4.15 46.73 39.76
N ILE A 331 3.84 45.45 39.99
CA ILE A 331 2.93 45.04 41.05
C ILE A 331 3.79 44.82 42.30
N ASP A 332 3.59 45.70 43.27
CA ASP A 332 4.26 45.77 44.56
C ASP A 332 3.83 44.58 45.46
N PRO A 333 4.73 43.72 45.94
CA PRO A 333 4.40 42.63 46.85
C PRO A 333 4.51 43.11 48.31
N SER A 334 3.70 44.07 48.71
CA SER A 334 3.51 44.41 50.12
C SER A 334 2.07 44.84 50.39
N GLY A 335 1.24 43.84 50.66
CA GLY A 335 -0.14 44.00 51.10
C GLY A 335 -0.44 42.97 52.19
N GLU A 336 0.28 43.07 53.31
CA GLU A 336 -0.19 42.56 54.60
C GLU A 336 -1.53 43.24 54.90
N PHE A 337 -2.59 42.46 55.16
CA PHE A 337 -3.59 42.88 56.14
C PHE A 337 -4.15 41.67 56.89
N SER A 338 -4.09 41.83 58.20
CA SER A 338 -4.40 40.95 59.29
C SER A 338 -5.90 40.80 59.57
N SER A 339 -6.24 39.66 60.17
CA SER A 339 -7.23 39.44 61.25
C SER A 339 -8.67 39.96 61.10
N SER A 340 -9.62 39.02 61.07
CA SER A 340 -10.59 38.76 62.14
C SER A 340 -11.37 37.48 61.87
#